data_AF-A0A3Q0DT24-F1
#
_entry.id   AF-A0A3Q0DT24-F1
#
_cell.length_a   1.000
_cell.length_b   1.000
_cell.length_c   1.000
_cell.angle_alpha   90.00
_cell.angle_beta   90.00
_cell.angle_gamma   90.00
#
_symmetry.space_group_name_H-M   'P 1'
#
loop_
_entity.id
_entity.type
_entity.pdbx_description
1 polymer ?
#
loop_
_entity_poly.entity_id
_entity_poly.type
_entity_poly.pdbx_seq_one_letter_code
_entity_poly.pdbx_strand_id
1 'polypeptide(L)'
;MPSSGLEPGSVVITRQAVDACFKPELEQMVLGKRVVRSTDLDQQLVQELMQCSTELGEFTTVVGNTMCTMDFYEGQGRLDGALCSYTEKDKQAYLQAAYAAGIRNIEMESSVFAAMCSACGLRAAVVCVALLNRLEGDQISSAHEVLVEYQERPQRLVGYFIKKRLGKA
;
A
#
# COMPACT_ATOMS: atom_id res chain seq x y z
N MET A 1 6.69 -0.45 3.76
CA MET A 1 5.73 0.66 3.66
C MET A 1 5.09 0.93 5.02
N PRO A 2 4.71 2.15 5.39
CA PRO A 2 3.98 2.38 6.64
C PRO A 2 2.51 1.94 6.59
N SER A 3 1.93 1.51 7.71
CA SER A 3 0.51 1.15 7.83
C SER A 3 -0.29 2.12 8.70
N SER A 4 -1.61 2.08 8.61
CA SER A 4 -2.51 2.68 9.61
C SER A 4 -3.28 1.56 10.30
N GLY A 5 -3.04 1.35 11.59
CA GLY A 5 -3.80 0.41 12.42
C GLY A 5 -3.52 -1.07 12.13
N LEU A 6 -2.33 -1.41 11.64
CA LEU A 6 -1.87 -2.79 11.47
C LEU A 6 -0.55 -3.01 12.20
N GLU A 7 -0.41 -4.19 12.81
CA GLU A 7 0.86 -4.65 13.37
C GLU A 7 1.98 -4.64 12.32
N PRO A 8 3.20 -4.21 12.68
CA PRO A 8 4.36 -4.31 11.81
C PRO A 8 4.57 -5.74 11.29
N GLY A 9 4.96 -5.85 10.02
CA GLY A 9 5.10 -7.09 9.27
C GLY A 9 3.82 -7.57 8.58
N SER A 10 2.65 -6.98 8.86
CA SER A 10 1.42 -7.33 8.15
C SER A 10 1.54 -7.03 6.66
N VAL A 11 1.06 -7.94 5.81
CA VAL A 11 1.02 -7.75 4.35
C VAL A 11 -0.32 -7.17 3.95
N VAL A 12 -0.31 -6.15 3.09
CA VAL A 12 -1.50 -5.54 2.49
C VAL A 12 -1.53 -5.88 1.02
N ILE A 13 -2.61 -6.52 0.58
CA ILE A 13 -2.97 -6.65 -0.82
C ILE A 13 -3.89 -5.49 -1.17
N THR A 14 -3.45 -4.60 -2.04
CA THR A 14 -4.17 -3.39 -2.40
C THR A 14 -5.46 -3.73 -3.16
N ARG A 15 -6.61 -3.29 -2.65
CA ARG A 15 -7.89 -3.33 -3.36
C ARG A 15 -8.01 -2.21 -4.37
N GLN A 16 -7.73 -0.99 -3.92
CA GLN A 16 -7.66 0.23 -4.72
C GLN A 16 -6.49 1.07 -4.25
N ALA A 17 -5.71 1.60 -5.19
CA ALA A 17 -4.76 2.66 -4.90
C ALA A 17 -5.52 3.99 -4.86
N VAL A 18 -5.28 4.84 -3.87
CA VAL A 18 -5.99 6.11 -3.70
C VAL A 18 -5.02 7.26 -3.49
N ASP A 19 -5.43 8.47 -3.85
CA ASP A 19 -4.67 9.70 -3.61
C ASP A 19 -4.73 10.13 -2.12
N ALA A 20 -4.03 11.23 -1.80
CA ALA A 20 -4.04 11.84 -0.47
C ALA A 20 -5.41 12.45 -0.05
N CYS A 21 -6.39 12.47 -0.96
CA CYS A 21 -7.78 12.81 -0.69
C CYS A 21 -8.69 11.58 -0.62
N PHE A 22 -8.09 10.38 -0.58
CA PHE A 22 -8.74 9.07 -0.48
C PHE A 22 -9.58 8.69 -1.71
N LYS A 23 -9.31 9.29 -2.87
CA LYS A 23 -10.00 9.00 -4.13
C LYS A 23 -9.21 8.02 -4.98
N PRO A 24 -9.86 7.05 -5.67
CA PRO A 24 -9.19 6.11 -6.56
C PRO A 24 -8.85 6.75 -7.91
N GLU A 25 -8.02 7.79 -7.86
CA GLU A 25 -7.68 8.64 -9.00
C GLU A 25 -6.17 8.91 -9.04
N LEU A 26 -5.61 8.89 -10.25
CA LEU A 26 -4.28 9.42 -10.54
C LEU A 26 -4.44 10.68 -11.38
N GLU A 27 -4.00 11.81 -10.83
CA GLU A 27 -3.88 13.07 -11.56
C GLU A 27 -2.50 13.20 -12.20
N GLN A 28 -2.47 13.59 -13.47
CA GLN A 28 -1.25 13.88 -14.20
C GLN A 28 -1.43 15.11 -15.11
N MET A 29 -0.36 15.88 -15.28
CA MET A 29 -0.30 16.94 -16.28
C MET A 29 0.17 16.39 -17.63
N VAL A 30 -0.64 16.55 -18.68
CA VAL A 30 -0.32 16.16 -20.06
C VAL A 30 -0.43 17.40 -20.94
N LEU A 31 0.70 17.87 -21.47
CA LEU A 31 0.79 19.08 -22.30
C LEU A 31 0.14 20.31 -21.61
N GLY A 32 0.38 20.47 -20.30
CA GLY A 32 -0.18 21.57 -19.50
C GLY A 32 -1.65 21.42 -19.13
N LYS A 33 -2.29 20.28 -19.44
CA LYS A 33 -3.68 19.99 -19.07
C LYS A 33 -3.76 18.92 -18.00
N ARG A 34 -4.64 19.12 -17.03
CA ARG A 34 -4.97 18.13 -16.00
C ARG A 34 -5.69 16.94 -16.64
N VAL A 35 -5.19 15.74 -16.41
CA VAL A 35 -5.77 14.47 -16.84
C VAL A 35 -5.89 13.56 -15.62
N VAL A 36 -7.06 12.96 -15.44
CA VAL A 36 -7.34 12.02 -14.35
C VAL A 36 -7.56 10.63 -14.92
N ARG A 37 -6.98 9.60 -14.28
CA ARG A 37 -7.17 8.19 -14.62
C ARG A 37 -7.62 7.40 -13.39
N SER A 38 -8.45 6.38 -13.60
CA SER A 38 -8.77 5.41 -12.54
C SER A 38 -7.53 4.63 -12.14
N THR A 39 -7.47 4.23 -10.87
CA THR A 39 -6.42 3.43 -10.24
C THR A 39 -6.93 2.05 -9.79
N ASP A 40 -7.93 1.52 -10.49
CA ASP A 40 -8.51 0.22 -10.20
C ASP A 40 -7.49 -0.92 -10.41
N LEU A 41 -7.53 -1.91 -9.50
CA LEU A 41 -6.77 -3.15 -9.58
C LEU A 41 -7.72 -4.35 -9.80
N ASP A 42 -7.17 -5.44 -10.33
CA ASP A 42 -7.94 -6.64 -10.69
C ASP A 42 -8.46 -7.35 -9.44
N GLN A 43 -9.77 -7.27 -9.20
CA GLN A 43 -10.38 -7.82 -7.99
C GLN A 43 -10.26 -9.35 -7.89
N GLN A 44 -10.27 -10.05 -9.02
CA GLN A 44 -10.07 -11.50 -9.03
C GLN A 44 -8.65 -11.87 -8.61
N LEU A 45 -7.65 -11.13 -9.07
CA LEU A 45 -6.25 -11.33 -8.71
C LEU A 45 -6.00 -11.04 -7.23
N VAL A 46 -6.66 -10.01 -6.67
CA VAL A 46 -6.65 -9.74 -5.22
C VAL A 46 -7.19 -10.93 -4.43
N GLN A 47 -8.33 -11.51 -4.83
CA GLN A 47 -8.89 -12.69 -4.15
C GLN A 47 -7.99 -13.92 -4.27
N GLU A 48 -7.38 -14.14 -5.43
CA GLU A 48 -6.46 -15.26 -5.65
C GLU A 48 -5.19 -15.13 -4.78
N LEU A 49 -4.63 -13.92 -4.66
CA LEU A 49 -3.50 -13.64 -3.77
C LEU A 49 -3.89 -13.83 -2.30
N MET A 50 -5.07 -13.37 -1.89
CA MET A 50 -5.56 -13.57 -0.53
C MET A 50 -5.75 -15.06 -0.19
N GLN A 51 -6.26 -15.83 -1.15
CA GLN A 51 -6.35 -17.28 -1.03
C GLN A 51 -4.97 -17.93 -0.90
N CYS A 52 -3.99 -17.51 -1.70
CA CYS A 52 -2.60 -17.97 -1.59
C CYS A 52 -1.99 -17.64 -0.22
N SER A 53 -2.28 -16.45 0.34
CA SER A 53 -1.81 -16.10 1.68
C SER A 53 -2.46 -16.96 2.77
N THR A 54 -3.73 -17.29 2.61
CA THR A 54 -4.47 -18.16 3.55
C THR A 54 -3.91 -19.57 3.55
N GLU A 55 -3.52 -20.08 2.36
CA GLU A 55 -2.88 -21.39 2.21
C GLU A 55 -1.46 -21.43 2.76
N LEU A 56 -0.69 -20.34 2.59
CA LEU A 56 0.65 -20.22 3.21
C LEU A 56 0.56 -20.20 4.74
N GLY A 57 -0.32 -19.37 5.31
CA GLY A 57 -0.53 -19.29 6.76
C GLY A 57 0.67 -18.77 7.55
N GLU A 58 1.60 -18.05 6.90
CA GLU A 58 2.90 -17.67 7.51
C GLU A 58 2.88 -16.29 8.18
N PHE A 59 2.03 -15.38 7.73
CA PHE A 59 1.95 -14.00 8.22
C PHE A 59 0.55 -13.43 8.03
N THR A 60 0.23 -12.41 8.83
CA THR A 60 -1.02 -11.66 8.71
C THR A 60 -1.08 -10.96 7.35
N THR A 61 -2.14 -11.23 6.60
CA THR A 61 -2.42 -10.55 5.33
C THR A 61 -3.82 -9.98 5.35
N VAL A 62 -3.97 -8.75 4.87
CA VAL A 62 -5.25 -8.07 4.76
C VAL A 62 -5.45 -7.50 3.35
N VAL A 63 -6.71 -7.36 2.96
CA VAL A 63 -7.09 -6.60 1.76
C VAL A 63 -7.57 -5.22 2.22
N GLY A 64 -6.97 -4.17 1.68
CA GLY A 64 -7.30 -2.79 2.03
C GLY A 64 -6.96 -1.80 0.92
N ASN A 65 -7.38 -0.54 1.09
CA ASN A 65 -6.95 0.52 0.18
C ASN A 65 -5.52 0.96 0.54
N THR A 66 -4.79 1.42 -0.47
CA THR A 66 -3.41 1.89 -0.33
C THR A 66 -3.35 3.35 -0.73
N MET A 67 -2.92 4.23 0.18
CA MET A 67 -2.73 5.64 -0.14
C MET A 67 -1.37 5.85 -0.78
N CYS A 68 -1.35 6.37 -2.00
CA CYS A 68 -0.13 6.69 -2.74
C CYS A 68 0.17 8.19 -2.60
N THR A 69 1.39 8.51 -2.22
CA THR A 69 1.84 9.88 -1.91
C THR A 69 3.06 10.26 -2.75
N MET A 70 3.24 11.56 -2.99
CA MET A 70 4.38 12.07 -3.79
C MET A 70 5.61 12.41 -2.94
N ASP A 71 5.44 12.51 -1.62
CA ASP A 71 6.49 12.83 -0.66
C ASP A 71 6.39 11.90 0.55
N PHE A 72 7.54 11.45 1.05
CA PHE A 72 7.61 10.51 2.16
C PHE A 72 7.32 11.16 3.52
N TYR A 73 7.64 12.45 3.69
CA TYR A 73 7.53 13.14 4.97
C TYR A 73 6.19 13.87 5.11
N GLU A 74 6.10 15.11 4.65
CA GLU A 74 4.88 15.92 4.69
C GLU A 74 3.73 15.25 3.93
N GLY A 75 4.03 14.62 2.79
CA GLY A 75 3.04 13.87 2.01
C GLY A 75 2.40 12.70 2.75
N GLN A 76 3.10 12.12 3.74
CA GLN A 76 2.57 11.04 4.58
C GLN A 76 2.25 11.49 6.00
N GLY A 77 2.25 12.80 6.29
CA GLY A 77 1.94 13.35 7.61
C GLY A 77 2.97 12.99 8.68
N ARG A 78 4.24 12.80 8.34
CA ARG A 78 5.29 12.49 9.33
C ARG A 78 5.77 13.74 10.06
N LEU A 79 6.20 13.61 11.32
CA LEU A 79 6.70 14.74 12.12
C LEU A 79 8.23 14.82 12.18
N ASP A 80 8.92 13.91 11.48
CA ASP A 80 10.37 13.72 11.57
C ASP A 80 11.12 14.10 10.28
N GLY A 81 10.46 14.89 9.43
CA GLY A 81 11.08 15.51 8.26
C GLY A 81 11.82 16.80 8.60
N ALA A 82 12.60 17.30 7.63
CA ALA A 82 13.25 18.61 7.76
C ALA A 82 12.24 19.78 7.77
N LEU A 83 11.09 19.59 7.14
CA LEU A 83 9.96 20.50 7.11
C LEU A 83 8.75 19.81 7.73
N CYS A 84 8.03 20.52 8.59
CA CYS A 84 6.78 20.05 9.19
C CYS A 84 5.92 21.26 9.56
N SER A 85 4.81 21.42 8.85
CA SER A 85 3.89 22.57 8.96
C SER A 85 2.62 22.27 9.78
N TYR A 86 2.54 21.11 10.43
CA TYR A 86 1.39 20.61 11.18
C TYR A 86 1.80 19.95 12.50
N THR A 87 0.80 19.65 13.35
CA THR A 87 1.01 19.04 14.68
C THR A 87 0.76 17.53 14.67
N GLU A 88 1.13 16.85 15.76
CA GLU A 88 0.78 15.44 15.96
C GLU A 88 -0.73 15.18 15.96
N LYS A 89 -1.52 16.11 16.51
CA LYS A 89 -2.98 16.00 16.50
C LYS A 89 -3.54 16.04 15.08
N ASP A 90 -3.00 16.89 14.22
CA ASP A 90 -3.41 16.99 12.82
C ASP A 90 -3.06 15.70 12.05
N LYS A 91 -1.84 15.18 12.24
CA LYS A 91 -1.41 13.87 11.74
C LYS A 91 -2.39 12.77 12.17
N GLN A 92 -2.67 12.66 13.46
CA GLN A 92 -3.53 11.60 13.99
C GLN A 92 -4.95 11.70 13.43
N ALA A 93 -5.51 12.91 13.33
CA ALA A 93 -6.82 13.11 12.72
C ALA A 93 -6.84 12.67 11.24
N TYR A 94 -5.81 13.01 10.47
CA TYR A 94 -5.69 12.62 9.07
C TYR A 94 -5.54 11.10 8.88
N LEU A 95 -4.67 10.46 9.66
CA LEU A 95 -4.46 9.00 9.58
C LEU A 95 -5.69 8.21 10.05
N GLN A 96 -6.41 8.70 11.07
CA GLN A 96 -7.68 8.10 11.49
C GLN A 96 -8.76 8.24 10.42
N ALA A 97 -8.84 9.40 9.74
CA ALA A 97 -9.73 9.59 8.60
C ALA A 97 -9.38 8.64 7.44
N ALA A 98 -8.10 8.47 7.14
CA ALA A 98 -7.63 7.52 6.14
C ALA A 98 -8.03 6.08 6.50
N TYR A 99 -7.81 5.68 7.76
CA TYR A 99 -8.20 4.36 8.26
C TYR A 99 -9.71 4.12 8.13
N ALA A 100 -10.52 5.12 8.49
CA ALA A 100 -11.98 5.09 8.35
C ALA A 100 -12.44 5.00 6.88
N ALA A 101 -11.68 5.58 5.95
CA ALA A 101 -11.88 5.46 4.51
C ALA A 101 -11.42 4.10 3.93
N GLY A 102 -11.01 3.15 4.78
CA GLY A 102 -10.61 1.80 4.37
C GLY A 102 -9.14 1.68 3.96
N ILE A 103 -8.33 2.72 4.14
CA ILE A 103 -6.88 2.68 3.89
C ILE A 103 -6.20 1.86 4.98
N ARG A 104 -5.24 1.03 4.59
CA ARG A 104 -4.48 0.16 5.51
C ARG A 104 -2.98 0.39 5.44
N ASN A 105 -2.47 0.92 4.35
CA ASN A 105 -1.08 1.31 4.19
C ASN A 105 -0.90 2.54 3.30
N ILE A 106 0.31 3.08 3.35
CA ILE A 106 0.74 4.29 2.65
C ILE A 106 2.04 3.96 1.92
N GLU A 107 2.16 4.35 0.66
CA GLU A 107 3.35 4.18 -0.16
C GLU A 107 3.39 5.24 -1.28
N MET A 108 4.15 5.01 -2.36
CA MET A 108 4.51 6.07 -3.31
C MET A 108 4.42 5.67 -4.79
N GLU A 109 3.96 4.45 -5.11
CA GLU A 109 4.02 3.93 -6.49
C GLU A 109 2.68 3.36 -6.99
N SER A 110 1.77 2.97 -6.10
CA SER A 110 0.61 2.16 -6.47
C SER A 110 -0.37 2.85 -7.42
N SER A 111 -0.56 4.17 -7.30
CA SER A 111 -1.51 4.91 -8.16
C SER A 111 -1.08 4.92 -9.62
N VAL A 112 0.18 5.24 -9.92
CA VAL A 112 0.68 5.24 -11.30
C VAL A 112 0.75 3.84 -11.88
N PHE A 113 1.18 2.87 -11.06
CA PHE A 113 1.22 1.46 -11.45
C PHE A 113 -0.18 0.95 -11.86
N ALA A 114 -1.18 1.15 -11.01
CA ALA A 114 -2.55 0.70 -11.28
C ALA A 114 -3.14 1.37 -12.53
N ALA A 115 -3.02 2.70 -12.63
CA ALA A 115 -3.55 3.45 -13.77
C ALA A 115 -2.91 3.05 -15.10
N MET A 116 -1.59 2.83 -15.14
CA MET A 116 -0.89 2.42 -16.36
C MET A 116 -1.24 0.98 -16.76
N CYS A 117 -1.25 0.04 -15.81
CA CYS A 117 -1.61 -1.34 -16.10
C CYS A 117 -3.05 -1.45 -16.63
N SER A 118 -3.99 -0.80 -15.97
CA SER A 118 -5.41 -0.77 -16.38
C SER A 118 -5.58 -0.15 -17.78
N ALA A 119 -4.92 0.98 -18.05
CA ALA A 119 -4.98 1.64 -19.35
C ALA A 119 -4.43 0.76 -20.51
N CYS A 120 -3.55 -0.20 -20.20
CA CYS A 120 -2.98 -1.14 -21.16
C CYS A 120 -3.70 -2.51 -21.18
N GLY A 121 -4.78 -2.69 -20.41
CA GLY A 121 -5.49 -3.98 -20.33
C GLY A 121 -4.71 -5.07 -19.60
N LEU A 122 -3.77 -4.71 -18.72
CA LEU A 122 -2.98 -5.65 -17.93
C LEU A 122 -3.63 -5.88 -16.57
N ARG A 123 -3.81 -7.17 -16.20
CA ARG A 123 -4.22 -7.55 -14.84
C ARG A 123 -3.06 -7.28 -13.89
N ALA A 124 -3.29 -6.42 -12.90
CA ALA A 124 -2.27 -5.99 -11.96
C ALA A 124 -2.75 -6.08 -10.51
N ALA A 125 -1.80 -6.28 -9.60
CA ALA A 125 -2.00 -6.27 -8.16
C ALA A 125 -0.79 -5.64 -7.47
N VAL A 126 -1.01 -5.05 -6.30
CA VAL A 126 0.03 -4.48 -5.45
C VAL A 126 0.01 -5.22 -4.12
N VAL A 127 1.18 -5.69 -3.69
CA VAL A 127 1.37 -6.44 -2.44
C VAL A 127 2.52 -5.80 -1.69
N CYS A 128 2.23 -5.21 -0.53
CA CYS A 128 3.21 -4.49 0.28
C CYS A 128 3.26 -5.04 1.70
N VAL A 129 4.42 -4.96 2.33
CA VAL A 129 4.55 -5.20 3.78
C VAL A 129 4.52 -3.87 4.55
N ALA A 130 3.78 -3.87 5.66
CA ALA A 130 3.77 -2.81 6.66
C ALA A 130 5.04 -2.89 7.52
N LEU A 131 5.91 -1.88 7.54
CA LEU A 131 7.14 -1.88 8.34
C LEU A 131 6.94 -1.28 9.74
N LEU A 132 5.88 -0.48 9.91
CA LEU A 132 5.50 0.16 11.16
C LEU A 132 4.02 0.57 11.12
N ASN A 133 3.41 0.73 12.29
CA ASN A 133 2.09 1.35 12.47
C ASN A 133 2.23 2.88 12.65
N ARG A 134 1.73 3.67 11.70
CA ARG A 134 1.84 5.14 11.70
C ARG A 134 0.99 5.83 12.77
N LEU A 135 -0.01 5.13 13.30
CA LEU A 135 -0.76 5.62 14.46
C LEU A 135 0.08 5.60 15.74
N GLU A 136 1.16 4.80 15.78
CA GLU A 136 2.03 4.65 16.95
C GLU A 136 3.35 5.42 16.83
N GLY A 137 3.77 5.77 15.61
CA GLY A 137 5.01 6.52 15.41
C GLY A 137 5.38 6.74 13.96
N ASP A 138 6.47 7.45 13.73
CA ASP A 138 7.02 7.67 12.39
C ASP A 138 8.30 6.85 12.16
N GLN A 139 9.17 6.73 13.15
CA GLN A 139 10.45 6.03 13.00
C GLN A 139 10.29 4.50 13.00
N ILE A 140 11.06 3.82 12.15
CA ILE A 140 11.16 2.36 12.18
C ILE A 140 12.10 1.99 13.34
N SER A 141 11.57 1.29 14.34
CA SER A 141 12.33 0.88 15.52
C SER A 141 12.69 -0.62 15.54
N SER A 142 12.09 -1.42 14.66
CA SER A 142 12.34 -2.86 14.56
C SER A 142 13.81 -3.17 14.23
N ALA A 143 14.33 -4.25 14.81
CA ALA A 143 15.69 -4.73 14.54
C ALA A 143 15.89 -5.07 13.05
N HIS A 144 17.12 -4.93 12.55
CA HIS A 144 17.47 -5.17 11.15
C HIS A 144 17.04 -6.56 10.66
N GLU A 145 17.31 -7.61 11.44
CA GLU A 145 16.96 -8.99 11.09
C GLU A 145 15.45 -9.18 10.94
N VAL A 146 14.64 -8.51 11.77
CA VAL A 146 13.18 -8.51 11.68
C VAL A 146 12.71 -7.79 10.41
N LEU A 147 13.34 -6.67 10.05
CA LEU A 147 13.01 -5.94 8.82
C LEU A 147 13.34 -6.73 7.56
N VAL A 148 14.45 -7.48 7.57
CA VAL A 148 14.81 -8.39 6.48
C VAL A 148 13.72 -9.44 6.29
N GLU A 149 13.26 -10.08 7.38
CA GLU A 149 12.17 -11.05 7.31
C GLU A 149 10.87 -10.41 6.78
N TYR A 150 10.50 -9.21 7.25
CA TYR A 150 9.32 -8.49 6.75
C TYR A 150 9.39 -8.27 5.23
N GLN A 151 10.55 -7.88 4.71
CA GLN A 151 10.76 -7.61 3.28
C GLN A 151 10.62 -8.86 2.40
N GLU A 152 10.81 -10.06 2.96
CA GLU A 152 10.62 -11.32 2.25
C GLU A 152 9.14 -11.71 2.12
N ARG A 153 8.26 -11.25 3.02
CA ARG A 153 6.85 -11.68 3.05
C ARG A 153 6.10 -11.44 1.73
N PRO A 154 6.16 -10.26 1.08
CA PRO A 154 5.54 -10.07 -0.23
C PRO A 154 6.13 -10.99 -1.30
N GLN A 155 7.44 -11.24 -1.26
CA GLN A 155 8.13 -12.12 -2.22
C GLN A 155 7.69 -13.57 -2.05
N ARG A 156 7.54 -14.04 -0.80
CA ARG A 156 7.03 -15.38 -0.48
C ARG A 156 5.60 -15.55 -0.98
N LEU A 157 4.73 -14.58 -0.73
CA LEU A 157 3.34 -14.62 -1.20
C LEU A 157 3.26 -14.67 -2.74
N VAL A 158 3.95 -13.75 -3.41
CA VAL A 158 3.94 -13.67 -4.88
C VAL A 158 4.62 -14.90 -5.50
N GLY A 159 5.72 -15.38 -4.93
CA GLY A 159 6.41 -16.59 -5.36
C GLY A 159 5.51 -17.83 -5.24
N TYR A 160 4.75 -17.96 -4.15
CA TYR A 160 3.77 -19.02 -3.99
C TYR A 160 2.64 -18.93 -5.03
N PHE A 161 2.10 -17.73 -5.25
CA PHE A 161 1.10 -17.49 -6.29
C PHE A 161 1.60 -17.91 -7.68
N ILE A 162 2.82 -17.50 -8.06
CA ILE A 162 3.44 -17.88 -9.34
C ILE A 162 3.60 -19.40 -9.43
N LYS A 163 4.14 -20.05 -8.39
CA LYS A 163 4.30 -21.51 -8.35
C LYS A 163 2.96 -22.22 -8.56
N LYS A 164 1.89 -21.76 -7.91
CA LYS A 164 0.55 -22.33 -8.06
C LYS A 164 -0.03 -22.10 -9.45
N ARG A 165 0.25 -20.95 -10.07
CA ARG A 165 -0.19 -20.66 -11.44
C ARG A 165 0.51 -21.54 -12.47
N LEU A 166 1.81 -21.78 -12.31
CA LEU A 166 2.60 -22.61 -13.22
C LEU A 166 2.40 -24.12 -12.99
N GLY A 167 2.11 -24.53 -11.76
CA GLY A 167 1.84 -25.93 -11.40
C GLY A 167 0.44 -26.44 -11.74
N LYS A 168 -0.43 -25.60 -12.33
CA LYS A 168 -1.79 -25.94 -12.77
C LYS A 168 -1.87 -26.45 -14.22
N ALA A 169 -0.75 -26.96 -14.76
CA ALA A 169 -0.71 -27.64 -16.05
C ALA A 169 -1.34 -29.04 -15.95
#